data_AF-A0A8X6PLR3-F1
#
_entry.id   AF-A0A8X6PLR3-F1
#
_cell.length_a   1.000
_cell.length_b   1.000
_cell.length_c   1.000
_cell.angle_alpha   90.00
_cell.angle_beta   90.00
_cell.angle_gamma   90.00
#
_symmetry.space_group_name_H-M   'P 1'
#
loop_
_entity.id
_entity.type
_entity.pdbx_description
1 polymer ?
#
loop_
_entity_poly.entity_id
_entity_poly.type
_entity_poly.pdbx_seq_one_letter_code
_entity_poly.pdbx_strand_id
1 'polypeptide(L)'
;MLFVPSLENIAAVSVAVILYNDYEIQQSLKETLYRFSPDELWKNVIREKMPNHIVSIPAQQKIMSFLKPINYEAEKWKWHHRKLIGQDIDWRITSKLLWKTDGTIARFETANFFIRSDILDIRNRFKLACSYWKKESVIAIWKKMPESLCRDFSETYSRDEGFEETDWNVKIWIRWYTKECTKNSRKEICLSSYDWNAASLQGELPLKSTPEERLEIIRRILEWECDLHTARFCVLFLKADQRLQVLKTYPYQVLKSYLLSPCQSLFIEKANYVRNDLSEAHFICL
;
A
#
# COMPACT_ATOMS: atom_id res chain seq x y z
N MET A 1 19.33 4.50 -2.07
CA MET A 1 19.38 5.16 -3.39
C MET A 1 18.01 5.77 -3.64
N LEU A 2 17.90 7.09 -3.77
CA LEU A 2 16.62 7.74 -4.08
C LEU A 2 16.43 7.72 -5.60
N PHE A 3 15.26 7.25 -6.01
CA PHE A 3 14.92 7.07 -7.41
C PHE A 3 14.10 8.26 -7.88
N VAL A 4 14.55 8.91 -8.97
CA VAL A 4 13.84 10.05 -9.57
C VAL A 4 13.44 9.64 -10.99
N PRO A 5 12.15 9.46 -11.30
CA PRO A 5 11.71 9.13 -12.64
C PRO A 5 12.01 10.29 -13.61
N SER A 6 12.31 9.97 -14.87
CA SER A 6 12.44 11.00 -15.92
C SER A 6 11.10 11.70 -16.18
N LEU A 7 11.14 12.92 -16.71
CA LEU A 7 9.92 13.68 -17.04
C LEU A 7 8.99 12.90 -17.98
N GLU A 8 9.57 12.18 -18.94
CA GLU A 8 8.84 11.32 -19.86
C GLU A 8 8.10 10.18 -19.12
N ASN A 9 8.74 9.56 -18.12
CA ASN A 9 8.09 8.53 -17.31
C ASN A 9 7.00 9.13 -16.41
N ILE A 10 7.23 10.30 -15.82
CA ILE A 10 6.22 11.00 -15.02
C ILE A 10 4.99 11.32 -15.88
N ALA A 11 5.20 11.82 -17.11
CA ALA A 11 4.12 12.11 -18.04
C ALA A 11 3.37 10.83 -18.44
N ALA A 12 4.08 9.76 -18.81
CA ALA A 12 3.46 8.49 -19.17
C ALA A 12 2.64 7.88 -18.03
N VAL A 13 3.18 7.88 -16.81
CA VAL A 13 2.46 7.45 -15.59
C VAL A 13 1.21 8.30 -15.36
N SER A 14 1.33 9.62 -15.50
CA SER A 14 0.19 10.53 -15.27
C SER A 14 -0.96 10.24 -16.24
N VAL A 15 -0.64 10.03 -17.52
CA VAL A 15 -1.64 9.64 -18.52
C VAL A 15 -2.21 8.26 -18.21
N ALA A 16 -1.37 7.30 -17.85
CA ALA A 16 -1.83 5.95 -17.50
C ALA A 16 -2.77 5.95 -16.29
N VAL A 17 -2.52 6.80 -15.28
CA VAL A 17 -3.42 6.99 -14.12
C VAL A 17 -4.76 7.59 -14.54
N ILE A 18 -4.76 8.58 -15.44
CA ILE A 18 -6.00 9.18 -15.95
C ILE A 18 -6.83 8.14 -16.69
N LEU A 19 -6.21 7.37 -17.59
CA LEU A 19 -6.87 6.28 -18.29
C LEU A 19 -7.39 5.21 -17.33
N TYR A 20 -6.58 4.82 -16.35
CA TYR A 20 -7.00 3.84 -15.35
C TYR A 20 -8.24 4.31 -14.58
N ASN A 21 -8.34 5.59 -14.22
CA ASN A 21 -9.47 6.12 -13.45
C ASN A 21 -10.71 6.44 -14.30
N ASP A 22 -10.63 6.28 -15.63
CA ASP A 22 -11.77 6.45 -16.51
C ASP A 22 -12.84 5.37 -16.24
N TYR A 23 -14.09 5.82 -16.14
CA TYR A 23 -15.21 4.95 -15.78
C TYR A 23 -15.44 3.83 -16.80
N GLU A 24 -15.41 4.14 -18.09
CA GLU A 24 -15.67 3.16 -19.15
C GLU A 24 -14.56 2.12 -19.17
N ILE A 25 -13.32 2.55 -19.02
CA ILE A 25 -12.15 1.67 -18.90
C ILE A 25 -12.29 0.74 -17.69
N GLN A 26 -12.64 1.27 -16.52
CA GLN A 26 -12.85 0.47 -15.31
C GLN A 26 -13.98 -0.57 -15.48
N GLN A 27 -15.06 -0.21 -16.15
CA GLN A 27 -16.15 -1.15 -16.41
C GLN A 27 -15.72 -2.27 -17.37
N SER A 28 -15.04 -1.92 -18.46
CA SER A 28 -14.51 -2.91 -19.40
C SER A 28 -13.55 -3.90 -18.73
N LEU A 29 -12.71 -3.44 -17.79
CA LEU A 29 -11.80 -4.29 -17.03
C LEU A 29 -12.52 -5.27 -16.10
N LYS A 30 -13.57 -4.82 -15.41
CA LYS A 30 -14.36 -5.67 -14.51
C LYS A 30 -14.99 -6.86 -15.25
N GLU A 31 -15.50 -6.61 -16.45
CA GLU A 31 -16.15 -7.64 -17.28
C GLU A 31 -15.15 -8.68 -17.84
N THR A 32 -13.89 -8.29 -17.99
CA THR A 32 -12.87 -9.07 -18.72
C THR A 32 -11.81 -9.76 -17.87
N LEU A 33 -11.65 -9.40 -16.59
CA LEU A 33 -10.81 -10.15 -15.64
C LEU A 33 -11.20 -11.64 -15.52
N TYR A 34 -12.38 -12.03 -16.02
CA TYR A 34 -12.84 -13.42 -16.11
C TYR A 34 -12.68 -14.08 -17.49
N ARG A 35 -12.27 -13.37 -18.55
CA ARG A 35 -12.40 -13.86 -19.95
C ARG A 35 -11.22 -13.62 -20.91
N PHE A 36 -10.34 -12.63 -20.70
CA PHE A 36 -9.27 -12.30 -21.67
C PHE A 36 -7.90 -12.06 -21.02
N SER A 37 -6.83 -12.17 -21.82
CA SER A 37 -5.51 -11.65 -21.45
C SER A 37 -5.60 -10.12 -21.31
N PRO A 38 -5.26 -9.53 -20.15
CA PRO A 38 -5.35 -8.09 -19.90
C PRO A 38 -4.66 -7.24 -20.98
N ASP A 39 -3.61 -7.76 -21.61
CA ASP A 39 -2.75 -7.01 -22.52
C ASP A 39 -3.46 -6.62 -23.83
N GLU A 40 -4.32 -7.50 -24.40
CA GLU A 40 -5.08 -7.16 -25.63
C GLU A 40 -6.19 -6.14 -25.36
N LEU A 41 -6.80 -6.19 -24.17
CA LEU A 41 -7.79 -5.21 -23.77
C LEU A 41 -7.16 -3.82 -23.60
N TRP A 42 -6.03 -3.74 -22.91
CA TRP A 42 -5.30 -2.48 -22.75
C TRP A 42 -4.87 -1.89 -24.10
N LYS A 43 -4.45 -2.72 -25.05
CA LYS A 43 -4.14 -2.27 -26.42
C LYS A 43 -5.36 -1.67 -27.12
N ASN A 44 -6.55 -2.26 -26.95
CA ASN A 44 -7.77 -1.75 -27.58
C ASN A 44 -8.22 -0.44 -26.95
N VAL A 45 -8.22 -0.36 -25.62
CA VAL A 45 -8.51 0.85 -24.86
C VAL A 45 -7.60 2.00 -25.27
N ILE A 46 -6.28 1.75 -25.34
CA ILE A 46 -5.33 2.78 -25.77
C ILE A 46 -5.60 3.19 -27.22
N ARG A 47 -5.83 2.24 -28.14
CA ARG A 47 -6.10 2.57 -29.55
C ARG A 47 -7.35 3.44 -29.72
N GLU A 48 -8.37 3.20 -28.92
CA GLU A 48 -9.63 3.94 -28.98
C GLU A 48 -9.50 5.32 -28.32
N LYS A 49 -8.95 5.39 -27.10
CA LYS A 49 -8.89 6.63 -26.29
C LYS A 49 -7.68 7.50 -26.62
N MET A 50 -6.64 6.93 -27.22
CA MET A 50 -5.39 7.62 -27.58
C MET A 50 -4.98 7.27 -29.02
N PRO A 51 -5.72 7.76 -30.02
CA PRO A 51 -5.43 7.44 -31.41
C PRO A 51 -4.06 7.98 -31.86
N ASN A 52 -3.42 7.28 -32.80
CA ASN A 52 -2.03 7.50 -33.24
C ASN A 52 -1.72 8.91 -33.77
N HIS A 53 -2.73 9.71 -34.11
CA HIS A 53 -2.56 11.09 -34.55
C HIS A 53 -2.37 12.08 -33.39
N ILE A 54 -2.74 11.68 -32.16
CA ILE A 54 -2.60 12.50 -30.94
C ILE A 54 -1.33 12.10 -30.19
N VAL A 55 -1.07 10.80 -30.08
CA VAL A 55 0.09 10.26 -29.34
C VAL A 55 0.78 9.20 -30.20
N SER A 56 2.10 9.32 -30.31
CA SER A 56 2.90 8.40 -31.13
C SER A 56 2.83 6.95 -30.61
N ILE A 57 3.01 5.98 -31.50
CA ILE A 57 3.01 4.55 -31.15
C ILE A 57 4.02 4.23 -30.02
N PRO A 58 5.26 4.75 -30.02
CA PRO A 58 6.19 4.52 -28.92
C PRO A 58 5.68 5.07 -27.57
N ALA A 59 5.05 6.24 -27.57
CA ALA A 59 4.47 6.82 -26.36
C ALA A 59 3.27 6.01 -25.85
N GLN A 60 2.42 5.50 -26.74
CA GLN A 60 1.33 4.58 -26.38
C GLN A 60 1.84 3.29 -25.75
N GLN A 61 2.87 2.67 -26.35
CA GLN A 61 3.51 1.46 -25.79
C GLN A 61 4.09 1.72 -24.40
N LYS A 62 4.67 2.91 -24.19
CA LYS A 62 5.19 3.33 -22.90
C LYS A 62 4.09 3.56 -21.87
N ILE A 63 2.98 4.19 -22.23
CA ILE A 63 1.81 4.35 -21.34
C ILE A 63 1.24 2.97 -20.98
N MET A 64 1.14 2.07 -21.96
CA MET A 64 0.64 0.72 -21.78
C MET A 64 1.46 -0.07 -20.76
N SER A 65 2.79 0.11 -20.75
CA SER A 65 3.65 -0.60 -19.80
C SER A 65 3.42 -0.18 -18.35
N PHE A 66 2.82 0.99 -18.10
CA PHE A 66 2.44 1.45 -16.75
C PHE A 66 1.03 1.05 -16.33
N LEU A 67 0.10 0.78 -17.25
CA LEU A 67 -1.30 0.44 -16.91
C LEU A 67 -1.41 -0.83 -16.08
N LYS A 68 -0.65 -1.87 -16.43
CA LYS A 68 -0.68 -3.15 -15.69
C LYS A 68 -0.14 -3.00 -14.25
N PRO A 69 1.02 -2.38 -14.01
CA PRO A 69 1.46 -2.07 -12.64
C PRO A 69 0.51 -1.16 -11.85
N ILE A 70 -0.10 -0.16 -12.49
CA ILE A 70 -1.10 0.73 -11.84
C ILE A 70 -2.32 -0.09 -11.40
N ASN A 71 -2.87 -0.92 -12.29
CA ASN A 71 -3.98 -1.81 -11.95
C ASN A 71 -3.60 -2.74 -10.79
N TYR A 72 -2.40 -3.33 -10.83
CA TYR A 72 -1.91 -4.18 -9.75
C TYR A 72 -1.81 -3.44 -8.41
N GLU A 73 -1.28 -2.21 -8.40
CA GLU A 73 -1.21 -1.40 -7.16
C GLU A 73 -2.60 -1.06 -6.62
N ALA A 74 -3.57 -0.75 -7.49
CA ALA A 74 -4.95 -0.50 -7.09
C ALA A 74 -5.63 -1.77 -6.54
N GLU A 75 -5.53 -2.91 -7.22
CA GLU A 75 -6.08 -4.18 -6.73
C GLU A 75 -5.44 -4.60 -5.42
N LYS A 76 -4.13 -4.40 -5.26
CA LYS A 76 -3.44 -4.64 -4.00
C LYS A 76 -3.97 -3.74 -2.89
N TRP A 77 -4.21 -2.46 -3.18
CA TRP A 77 -4.84 -1.57 -2.21
C TRP A 77 -6.24 -2.04 -1.85
N LYS A 78 -7.09 -2.41 -2.82
CA LYS A 78 -8.43 -2.97 -2.57
C LYS A 78 -8.34 -4.19 -1.66
N TRP A 79 -7.45 -5.13 -1.98
CA TRP A 79 -7.27 -6.37 -1.22
C TRP A 79 -6.93 -6.08 0.25
N HIS A 80 -5.95 -5.20 0.50
CA HIS A 80 -5.53 -4.85 1.86
C HIS A 80 -6.63 -4.15 2.67
N HIS A 81 -7.58 -3.50 2.01
CA HIS A 81 -8.63 -2.73 2.68
C HIS A 81 -10.01 -3.40 2.61
N ARG A 82 -10.16 -4.50 1.86
CA ARG A 82 -11.45 -5.20 1.67
C ARG A 82 -12.08 -5.63 2.99
N LYS A 83 -11.26 -6.08 3.94
CA LYS A 83 -11.76 -6.48 5.28
C LYS A 83 -12.03 -5.29 6.19
N LEU A 84 -11.33 -4.17 5.98
CA LEU A 84 -11.45 -2.95 6.78
C LEU A 84 -12.65 -2.09 6.37
N ILE A 85 -12.90 -1.98 5.07
CA ILE A 85 -13.87 -1.05 4.46
C ILE A 85 -15.09 -1.81 3.89
N GLY A 86 -15.02 -3.15 3.85
CA GLY A 86 -16.09 -4.01 3.32
C GLY A 86 -15.87 -4.40 1.86
N GLN A 87 -16.75 -5.27 1.35
CA GLN A 87 -16.67 -5.77 -0.03
C GLN A 87 -17.04 -4.71 -1.09
N ASP A 88 -17.64 -3.60 -0.67
CA ASP A 88 -18.14 -2.54 -1.55
C ASP A 88 -17.06 -1.58 -2.06
N ILE A 89 -15.78 -1.98 -2.05
CA ILE A 89 -14.70 -1.24 -2.71
C ILE A 89 -14.87 -1.34 -4.22
N ASP A 90 -15.74 -0.47 -4.76
CA ASP A 90 -16.02 -0.39 -6.17
C ASP A 90 -15.17 0.69 -6.87
N TRP A 91 -15.50 0.95 -8.14
CA TRP A 91 -14.76 1.89 -8.97
C TRP A 91 -14.86 3.34 -8.45
N ARG A 92 -15.92 3.69 -7.71
CA ARG A 92 -16.10 5.03 -7.11
C ARG A 92 -15.09 5.29 -6.02
N ILE A 93 -14.66 4.24 -5.32
CA ILE A 93 -13.56 4.33 -4.36
C ILE A 93 -12.24 4.36 -5.10
N THR A 94 -12.02 3.48 -6.09
CA THR A 94 -10.69 3.40 -6.72
C THR A 94 -10.35 4.55 -7.66
N SER A 95 -11.34 5.19 -8.28
CA SER A 95 -11.17 6.44 -9.01
C SER A 95 -10.79 7.65 -8.12
N LYS A 96 -10.91 7.50 -6.80
CA LYS A 96 -10.55 8.54 -5.80
C LYS A 96 -9.22 8.25 -5.11
N LEU A 97 -8.51 7.21 -5.51
CA LEU A 97 -7.15 6.96 -5.04
C LEU A 97 -6.25 8.12 -5.47
N LEU A 98 -5.42 8.59 -4.55
CA LEU A 98 -4.43 9.61 -4.84
C LEU A 98 -3.16 8.91 -5.30
N TRP A 99 -2.66 9.31 -6.46
CA TRP A 99 -1.49 8.68 -7.10
C TRP A 99 -0.26 9.57 -6.98
N LYS A 100 0.90 8.95 -6.78
CA LYS A 100 2.21 9.60 -6.83
C LYS A 100 2.71 9.65 -8.28
N THR A 101 3.70 10.49 -8.53
CA THR A 101 4.35 10.64 -9.84
C THR A 101 5.08 9.38 -10.33
N ASP A 102 5.34 8.42 -9.43
CA ASP A 102 5.95 7.13 -9.75
C ASP A 102 4.91 6.02 -10.04
N GLY A 103 3.62 6.37 -10.05
CA GLY A 103 2.51 5.47 -10.34
C GLY A 103 2.03 4.65 -9.15
N THR A 104 2.63 4.84 -7.96
CA THR A 104 2.16 4.19 -6.74
C THR A 104 1.07 5.01 -6.05
N ILE A 105 0.24 4.37 -5.21
CA ILE A 105 -0.77 5.10 -4.44
C ILE A 105 -0.10 5.88 -3.30
N ALA A 106 -0.48 7.14 -3.15
CA ALA A 106 -0.20 7.98 -1.99
C ALA A 106 -1.08 7.52 -0.83
N ARG A 107 -0.71 6.39 -0.22
CA ARG A 107 -1.58 5.63 0.71
C ARG A 107 -2.04 6.45 1.91
N PHE A 108 -1.17 7.26 2.50
CA PHE A 108 -1.54 8.10 3.66
C PHE A 108 -2.47 9.22 3.28
N GLU A 109 -2.19 9.89 2.17
CA GLU A 109 -2.99 10.97 1.63
C GLU A 109 -4.36 10.44 1.23
N THR A 110 -4.39 9.29 0.57
CA THR A 110 -5.60 8.55 0.20
C THR A 110 -6.42 8.17 1.44
N ALA A 111 -5.80 7.59 2.46
CA ALA A 111 -6.48 7.25 3.70
C ALA A 111 -7.02 8.50 4.41
N ASN A 112 -6.23 9.56 4.51
CA ASN A 112 -6.65 10.84 5.08
C ASN A 112 -7.84 11.43 4.31
N PHE A 113 -7.84 11.36 2.98
CA PHE A 113 -8.94 11.78 2.14
C PHE A 113 -10.21 11.02 2.50
N PHE A 114 -10.16 9.69 2.51
CA PHE A 114 -11.33 8.86 2.84
C PHE A 114 -11.84 9.05 4.27
N ILE A 115 -10.93 9.14 5.26
CA ILE A 115 -11.25 9.38 6.66
C ILE A 115 -12.01 10.71 6.85
N ARG A 116 -11.69 11.74 6.06
CA ARG A 116 -12.30 13.07 6.15
C ARG A 116 -13.56 13.23 5.28
N SER A 117 -13.65 12.46 4.21
CA SER A 117 -14.82 12.45 3.31
C SER A 117 -16.03 11.77 3.95
N ASP A 118 -17.19 11.90 3.33
CA ASP A 118 -18.42 11.15 3.60
C ASP A 118 -18.63 9.96 2.64
N ILE A 119 -17.64 9.68 1.78
CA ILE A 119 -17.67 8.55 0.83
C ILE A 119 -17.77 7.22 1.57
N LEU A 120 -17.08 7.11 2.71
CA LEU A 120 -17.15 5.96 3.59
C LEU A 120 -18.07 6.28 4.78
N ASP A 121 -18.85 5.29 5.22
CA ASP A 121 -19.63 5.43 6.45
C ASP A 121 -18.74 5.63 7.69
N ILE A 122 -19.36 6.02 8.80
CA ILE A 122 -18.61 6.32 10.03
C ILE A 122 -17.86 5.10 10.62
N ARG A 123 -18.37 3.88 10.43
CA ARG A 123 -17.73 2.63 10.89
C ARG A 123 -16.44 2.39 10.10
N ASN A 124 -16.52 2.47 8.78
CA ASN A 124 -15.41 2.26 7.87
C ASN A 124 -14.34 3.35 7.98
N ARG A 125 -14.74 4.61 8.18
CA ARG A 125 -13.80 5.71 8.47
C ARG A 125 -13.04 5.48 9.78
N PHE A 126 -13.73 4.99 10.81
CA PHE A 126 -13.08 4.65 12.08
C PHE A 126 -12.06 3.52 11.91
N LYS A 127 -12.44 2.41 11.26
CA LYS A 127 -11.54 1.29 10.97
C LYS A 127 -10.30 1.76 10.18
N LEU A 128 -10.51 2.56 9.14
CA LEU A 128 -9.42 3.10 8.34
C LEU A 128 -8.49 4.03 9.15
N ALA A 129 -9.06 4.89 10.00
CA ALA A 129 -8.28 5.76 10.88
C ALA A 129 -7.44 4.97 11.89
N CYS A 130 -7.98 3.88 12.42
CA CYS A 130 -7.25 2.95 13.29
C CYS A 130 -6.07 2.29 12.56
N SER A 131 -6.31 1.74 11.35
CA SER A 131 -5.28 1.06 10.55
C SER A 131 -4.16 1.96 10.05
N TYR A 132 -4.41 3.27 9.91
CA TYR A 132 -3.40 4.28 9.57
C TYR A 132 -2.91 5.07 10.78
N TRP A 133 -3.26 4.64 12.00
CA TRP A 133 -2.81 5.24 13.27
C TRP A 133 -3.04 6.76 13.35
N LYS A 134 -4.16 7.24 12.79
CA LYS A 134 -4.54 8.66 12.78
C LYS A 134 -5.23 9.05 14.08
N LYS A 135 -4.46 9.13 15.17
CA LYS A 135 -4.94 9.37 16.54
C LYS A 135 -6.03 10.43 16.64
N GLU A 136 -5.80 11.62 16.07
CA GLU A 136 -6.74 12.73 16.15
C GLU A 136 -8.06 12.38 15.45
N SER A 137 -7.98 11.73 14.29
CA SER A 137 -9.14 11.25 13.54
C SER A 137 -9.88 10.13 14.28
N VAL A 138 -9.17 9.17 14.87
CA VAL A 138 -9.76 8.08 15.67
C VAL A 138 -10.61 8.66 16.79
N ILE A 139 -10.04 9.59 17.57
CA ILE A 139 -10.74 10.23 18.69
C ILE A 139 -11.93 11.06 18.19
N ALA A 140 -11.75 11.84 17.12
CA ALA A 140 -12.81 12.69 16.58
C ALA A 140 -13.97 11.87 16.01
N ILE A 141 -13.69 10.76 15.34
CA ILE A 141 -14.71 9.87 14.77
C ILE A 141 -15.44 9.13 15.89
N TRP A 142 -14.72 8.57 16.87
CA TRP A 142 -15.33 7.87 18.01
C TRP A 142 -16.35 8.75 18.75
N LYS A 143 -16.03 10.03 18.98
CA LYS A 143 -16.95 10.97 19.63
C LYS A 143 -18.21 11.28 18.83
N LYS A 144 -18.15 11.17 17.50
CA LYS A 144 -19.29 11.42 16.60
C LYS A 144 -20.12 10.16 16.35
N MET A 145 -19.59 9.00 16.72
CA MET A 145 -20.20 7.71 16.43
C MET A 145 -21.38 7.45 17.37
N PRO A 146 -22.50 6.87 16.89
CA PRO A 146 -23.62 6.50 17.74
C PRO A 146 -23.19 5.55 18.86
N GLU A 147 -23.74 5.73 20.06
CA GLU A 147 -23.38 4.90 21.23
C GLU A 147 -23.59 3.40 20.99
N SER A 148 -24.64 3.03 20.25
CA SER A 148 -24.90 1.64 19.87
C SER A 148 -23.76 1.05 19.05
N LEU A 149 -23.17 1.83 18.14
CA LEU A 149 -22.04 1.40 17.33
C LEU A 149 -20.75 1.35 18.15
N CYS A 150 -20.52 2.32 19.05
CA CYS A 150 -19.39 2.27 19.99
C CYS A 150 -19.45 1.03 20.90
N ARG A 151 -20.65 0.66 21.35
CA ARG A 151 -20.88 -0.56 22.15
C ARG A 151 -20.61 -1.81 21.32
N ASP A 152 -21.12 -1.88 20.09
CA ASP A 152 -20.83 -2.97 19.15
C ASP A 152 -19.32 -3.16 18.93
N PHE A 153 -18.57 -2.07 18.71
CA PHE A 153 -17.11 -2.12 18.63
C PHE A 153 -16.49 -2.66 19.92
N SER A 154 -16.92 -2.18 21.09
CA SER A 154 -16.37 -2.61 22.37
C SER A 154 -16.62 -4.10 22.62
N GLU A 155 -17.87 -4.55 22.46
CA GLU A 155 -18.24 -5.95 22.63
C GLU A 155 -17.55 -6.87 21.62
N THR A 156 -17.47 -6.42 20.36
CA THR A 156 -16.79 -7.15 19.30
C THR A 156 -15.31 -7.30 19.62
N TYR A 157 -14.60 -6.23 19.99
CA TYR A 157 -13.12 -6.26 20.09
C TYR A 157 -12.57 -6.52 21.51
N SER A 158 -13.41 -6.62 22.55
CA SER A 158 -12.98 -6.96 23.90
C SER A 158 -12.67 -8.45 24.08
N ARG A 159 -13.24 -9.35 23.26
CA ARG A 159 -12.98 -10.79 23.35
C ARG A 159 -11.58 -11.13 22.84
N ASP A 160 -10.95 -12.19 23.38
CA ASP A 160 -9.61 -12.65 22.96
C ASP A 160 -9.62 -13.74 21.88
N GLU A 161 -10.79 -14.20 21.48
CA GLU A 161 -10.92 -15.33 20.55
C GLU A 161 -11.33 -14.88 19.14
N GLY A 162 -10.64 -15.43 18.13
CA GLY A 162 -11.18 -15.56 16.77
C GLY A 162 -11.08 -14.34 15.84
N PHE A 163 -10.21 -13.36 16.10
CA PHE A 163 -10.07 -12.22 15.19
C PHE A 163 -9.19 -12.54 14.00
N GLU A 164 -9.65 -12.15 12.82
CA GLU A 164 -8.81 -12.07 11.63
C GLU A 164 -7.79 -10.92 11.76
N GLU A 165 -6.61 -11.10 11.16
CA GLU A 165 -5.42 -10.23 11.28
C GLU A 165 -5.71 -8.73 11.09
N THR A 166 -6.58 -8.37 10.14
CA THR A 166 -6.83 -6.98 9.74
C THR A 166 -7.55 -6.13 10.78
N ASP A 167 -8.18 -6.73 11.78
CA ASP A 167 -8.94 -6.03 12.81
C ASP A 167 -8.11 -5.72 14.07
N TRP A 168 -6.83 -6.11 14.08
CA TRP A 168 -5.95 -5.93 15.23
C TRP A 168 -5.75 -4.46 15.62
N ASN A 169 -5.52 -3.58 14.64
CA ASN A 169 -5.35 -2.15 14.89
C ASN A 169 -6.59 -1.54 15.58
N VAL A 170 -7.78 -1.95 15.15
CA VAL A 170 -9.05 -1.51 15.75
C VAL A 170 -9.11 -1.97 17.20
N LYS A 171 -8.84 -3.26 17.46
CA LYS A 171 -8.82 -3.83 18.82
C LYS A 171 -7.87 -3.08 19.76
N ILE A 172 -6.67 -2.72 19.29
CA ILE A 172 -5.73 -1.90 20.06
C ILE A 172 -6.35 -0.56 20.44
N TRP A 173 -6.91 0.16 19.47
CA TRP A 173 -7.52 1.46 19.71
C TRP A 173 -8.72 1.39 20.67
N ILE A 174 -9.55 0.35 20.55
CA ILE A 174 -10.67 0.10 21.48
C ILE A 174 -10.15 -0.10 22.90
N ARG A 175 -9.19 -1.01 23.11
CA ARG A 175 -8.58 -1.25 24.43
C ARG A 175 -7.92 -0.01 25.02
N TRP A 176 -7.31 0.82 24.17
CA TRP A 176 -6.73 2.09 24.59
C TRP A 176 -7.81 3.07 25.05
N TYR A 177 -8.93 3.14 24.34
CA TYR A 177 -10.01 4.06 24.64
C TYR A 177 -10.84 3.62 25.86
N THR A 178 -11.08 2.31 26.02
CA THR A 178 -11.82 1.71 27.15
C THR A 178 -10.98 1.59 28.42
N LYS A 179 -9.70 2.02 28.41
CA LYS A 179 -8.73 1.96 29.52
C LYS A 179 -8.36 0.54 29.98
N GLU A 180 -8.56 -0.46 29.14
CA GLU A 180 -8.16 -1.85 29.43
C GLU A 180 -6.64 -2.10 29.22
N CYS A 181 -5.91 -1.16 28.60
CA CYS A 181 -4.49 -1.32 28.29
C CYS A 181 -3.54 -0.72 29.35
N THR A 182 -2.69 -1.56 29.96
CA THR A 182 -1.57 -1.14 30.82
C THR A 182 -0.36 -0.63 30.01
N LYS A 183 0.59 0.11 30.62
CA LYS A 183 1.80 0.61 29.93
C LYS A 183 2.66 -0.51 29.30
N ASN A 184 2.71 -1.70 29.92
CA ASN A 184 3.50 -2.83 29.42
C ASN A 184 2.89 -3.47 28.17
N SER A 185 1.55 -3.56 28.10
CA SER A 185 0.85 -4.05 26.91
C SER A 185 1.17 -3.24 25.64
N ARG A 186 1.56 -1.96 25.76
CA ARG A 186 1.90 -1.11 24.61
C ARG A 186 3.15 -1.55 23.86
N LYS A 187 4.15 -2.14 24.53
CA LYS A 187 5.39 -2.60 23.87
C LYS A 187 5.20 -3.96 23.21
N GLU A 188 4.44 -4.86 23.85
CA GLU A 188 4.17 -6.21 23.34
C GLU A 188 3.26 -6.19 22.11
N ILE A 189 2.18 -5.40 22.15
CA ILE A 189 1.23 -5.22 21.04
C ILE A 189 1.93 -4.71 19.77
N CYS A 190 2.93 -3.84 19.95
CA CYS A 190 3.68 -3.26 18.84
C CYS A 190 4.54 -4.32 18.14
N LEU A 191 5.14 -5.27 18.85
CA LEU A 191 6.09 -6.23 18.26
C LEU A 191 5.46 -7.54 17.79
N SER A 192 4.18 -7.77 18.09
CA SER A 192 3.44 -9.00 17.79
C SER A 192 2.43 -8.85 16.65
N SER A 193 2.14 -7.63 16.17
CA SER A 193 1.19 -7.46 15.08
C SER A 193 1.80 -7.94 13.76
N TYR A 194 1.22 -8.98 13.16
CA TYR A 194 1.59 -9.48 11.84
C TYR A 194 1.30 -8.48 10.70
N ASP A 195 0.43 -7.48 10.95
CA ASP A 195 0.00 -6.46 9.98
C ASP A 195 0.79 -5.15 10.09
N TRP A 196 2.12 -5.26 9.92
CA TRP A 196 2.94 -4.08 9.67
C TRP A 196 2.64 -3.56 8.27
N ASN A 197 1.78 -2.55 8.20
CA ASN A 197 1.74 -1.69 7.03
C ASN A 197 2.69 -0.50 7.25
N ALA A 198 3.16 0.09 6.15
CA ALA A 198 4.02 1.29 6.20
C ALA A 198 3.44 2.42 7.07
N ALA A 199 2.11 2.49 7.23
CA ALA A 199 1.46 3.48 8.08
C ALA A 199 1.61 3.24 9.57
N SER A 200 1.45 2.00 10.03
CA SER A 200 1.76 1.60 11.41
C SER A 200 3.23 1.89 11.74
N LEU A 201 4.12 1.59 10.81
CA LEU A 201 5.56 1.82 10.97
C LEU A 201 5.92 3.31 11.01
N GLN A 202 5.33 4.13 10.16
CA GLN A 202 5.58 5.58 10.16
C GLN A 202 5.09 6.24 11.45
N GLY A 203 4.01 5.73 12.06
CA GLY A 203 3.54 6.21 13.36
C GLY A 203 4.46 5.82 14.51
N GLU A 204 4.90 4.57 14.57
CA GLU A 204 5.60 4.01 15.76
C GLU A 204 7.14 4.14 15.71
N LEU A 205 7.79 3.95 14.55
CA LEU A 205 9.26 3.98 14.43
C LEU A 205 9.90 5.32 14.89
N PRO A 206 9.32 6.50 14.58
CA PRO A 206 9.91 7.77 15.01
C PRO A 206 9.78 8.00 16.52
N LEU A 207 8.72 7.47 17.15
CA LEU A 207 8.33 7.89 18.50
C LEU A 207 9.12 7.18 19.62
N LYS A 208 9.75 6.02 19.37
CA LYS A 208 10.18 5.16 20.50
C LYS A 208 11.43 4.28 20.29
N SER A 209 12.16 4.39 19.18
CA SER A 209 13.21 3.40 18.87
C SER A 209 14.57 4.03 18.59
N THR A 210 15.63 3.45 19.17
CA THR A 210 17.03 3.76 18.79
C THR A 210 17.29 3.29 17.35
N PRO A 211 18.34 3.78 16.67
CA PRO A 211 18.72 3.31 15.33
C PRO A 211 18.89 1.77 15.24
N GLU A 212 19.35 1.13 16.31
CA GLU A 212 19.57 -0.30 16.42
C GLU A 212 18.24 -1.05 16.56
N GLU A 213 17.33 -0.56 17.42
CA GLU A 213 15.99 -1.12 17.56
C GLU A 213 15.18 -1.01 16.26
N ARG A 214 15.31 0.12 15.53
CA ARG A 214 14.68 0.29 14.21
C ARG A 214 15.21 -0.71 13.20
N LEU A 215 16.52 -0.93 13.18
CA LEU A 215 17.13 -1.90 12.29
C LEU A 215 16.62 -3.31 12.59
N GLU A 216 16.52 -3.68 13.87
CA GLU A 216 16.01 -4.98 14.27
C GLU A 216 14.53 -5.19 13.91
N ILE A 217 13.69 -4.19 14.13
CA ILE A 217 12.28 -4.21 13.68
C ILE A 217 12.22 -4.41 12.16
N ILE A 218 13.03 -3.67 11.40
CA ILE A 218 13.07 -3.76 9.94
C ILE A 218 13.56 -5.14 9.48
N ARG A 219 14.57 -5.72 10.14
CA ARG A 219 15.01 -7.09 9.85
C ARG A 219 13.88 -8.09 10.03
N ARG A 220 13.19 -8.04 11.17
CA ARG A 220 12.05 -8.93 11.45
C ARG A 220 10.93 -8.78 10.42
N ILE A 221 10.66 -7.54 9.97
CA ILE A 221 9.66 -7.28 8.91
C ILE A 221 10.08 -7.88 7.58
N LEU A 222 11.37 -7.78 7.21
CA LEU A 222 11.89 -8.31 5.95
C LEU A 222 12.10 -9.83 5.97
N GLU A 223 12.32 -10.43 7.14
CA GLU A 223 12.33 -11.87 7.34
C GLU A 223 10.95 -12.48 7.13
N TRP A 224 9.90 -11.73 7.49
CA TRP A 224 8.52 -12.13 7.29
C TRP A 224 8.08 -11.74 5.88
N GLU A 225 7.05 -12.42 5.37
CA GLU A 225 6.46 -12.08 4.08
C GLU A 225 5.64 -10.79 4.20
N CYS A 226 6.34 -9.66 4.35
CA CYS A 226 5.71 -8.35 4.43
C CYS A 226 5.35 -7.84 3.04
N ASP A 227 4.34 -6.97 3.00
CA ASP A 227 3.95 -6.36 1.74
C ASP A 227 5.08 -5.46 1.20
N LEU A 228 5.30 -5.53 -0.11
CA LEU A 228 6.41 -4.82 -0.77
C LEU A 228 6.47 -3.30 -0.51
N HIS A 229 5.34 -2.65 -0.25
CA HIS A 229 5.33 -1.22 0.06
C HIS A 229 5.94 -0.97 1.43
N THR A 230 5.58 -1.80 2.41
CA THR A 230 6.17 -1.81 3.75
C THR A 230 7.66 -2.13 3.69
N ALA A 231 8.07 -3.14 2.92
CA ALA A 231 9.49 -3.43 2.70
C ALA A 231 10.26 -2.22 2.13
N ARG A 232 9.74 -1.56 1.08
CA ARG A 232 10.36 -0.34 0.52
C ARG A 232 10.43 0.77 1.54
N PHE A 233 9.33 1.02 2.28
CA PHE A 233 9.28 2.06 3.30
C PHE A 233 10.33 1.83 4.39
N CYS A 234 10.43 0.60 4.90
CA CYS A 234 11.45 0.19 5.87
C CYS A 234 12.86 0.51 5.36
N VAL A 235 13.18 0.09 4.14
CA VAL A 235 14.50 0.35 3.54
C VAL A 235 14.74 1.86 3.38
N LEU A 236 13.74 2.64 2.97
CA LEU A 236 13.90 4.09 2.83
C LEU A 236 14.09 4.81 4.17
N PHE A 237 13.60 4.23 5.26
CA PHE A 237 13.73 4.78 6.61
C PHE A 237 15.14 4.61 7.22
N LEU A 238 15.98 3.76 6.61
CA LEU A 238 17.34 3.47 7.07
C LEU A 238 18.39 4.48 6.56
N LYS A 239 19.46 4.65 7.33
CA LYS A 239 20.65 5.39 6.90
C LYS A 239 21.36 4.70 5.73
N ALA A 240 22.27 5.39 5.05
CA ALA A 240 22.91 4.86 3.84
C ALA A 240 23.69 3.55 4.06
N ASP A 241 24.46 3.49 5.14
CA ASP A 241 25.20 2.31 5.62
C ASP A 241 24.27 1.16 5.99
N GLN A 242 23.22 1.44 6.77
CA GLN A 242 22.22 0.45 7.16
C GLN A 242 21.43 -0.10 5.97
N ARG A 243 21.10 0.74 4.98
CA ARG A 243 20.46 0.31 3.73
C ARG A 243 21.33 -0.67 2.97
N LEU A 244 22.64 -0.41 2.89
CA LEU A 244 23.57 -1.30 2.21
C LEU A 244 23.66 -2.64 2.95
N GLN A 245 23.69 -2.62 4.29
CA GLN A 245 23.66 -3.83 5.10
C GLN A 245 22.39 -4.65 4.83
N VAL A 246 21.20 -4.02 4.91
CA VAL A 246 19.92 -4.69 4.67
C VAL A 246 19.81 -5.22 3.23
N LEU A 247 20.30 -4.47 2.24
CA LEU A 247 20.34 -4.93 0.85
C LEU A 247 21.21 -6.18 0.68
N LYS A 248 22.33 -6.29 1.40
CA LYS A 248 23.18 -7.49 1.37
C LYS A 248 22.57 -8.67 2.13
N THR A 249 21.86 -8.42 3.23
CA THR A 249 21.25 -9.47 4.04
C THR A 249 19.95 -10.01 3.45
N TYR A 250 19.11 -9.15 2.86
CA TYR A 250 17.80 -9.51 2.30
C TYR A 250 17.66 -9.04 0.84
N PRO A 251 18.59 -9.42 -0.06
CA PRO A 251 18.61 -8.89 -1.41
C PRO A 251 17.33 -9.23 -2.17
N TYR A 252 16.80 -10.45 -2.02
CA TYR A 252 15.56 -10.86 -2.66
C TYR A 252 14.36 -9.99 -2.29
N GLN A 253 14.09 -9.81 -0.99
CA GLN A 253 12.94 -9.04 -0.51
C GLN A 253 13.05 -7.57 -0.93
N VAL A 254 14.25 -7.00 -0.83
CA VAL A 254 14.50 -5.62 -1.24
C VAL A 254 14.30 -5.48 -2.74
N LEU A 255 14.88 -6.35 -3.58
CA LEU A 255 14.74 -6.26 -5.03
C LEU A 255 13.30 -6.55 -5.50
N LYS A 256 12.67 -7.61 -5.00
CA LYS A 256 11.26 -7.95 -5.25
C LYS A 256 10.38 -6.76 -4.91
N SER A 257 10.70 -6.05 -3.82
CA SER A 257 9.96 -4.86 -3.45
C SER A 257 9.95 -3.84 -4.57
N TYR A 258 11.07 -3.56 -5.25
CA TYR A 258 11.13 -2.60 -6.35
C TYR A 258 10.63 -3.15 -7.70
N LEU A 259 10.68 -4.47 -7.93
CA LEU A 259 10.25 -5.06 -9.20
C LEU A 259 8.76 -4.88 -9.48
N LEU A 260 7.91 -4.97 -8.46
CA LEU A 260 6.47 -4.69 -8.62
C LEU A 260 6.14 -3.20 -8.51
N SER A 261 7.14 -2.31 -8.60
CA SER A 261 6.90 -0.88 -8.69
C SER A 261 6.50 -0.53 -10.12
N PRO A 262 5.54 0.39 -10.34
CA PRO A 262 5.22 0.86 -11.69
C PRO A 262 6.44 1.41 -12.45
N CYS A 263 7.47 1.87 -11.74
CA CYS A 263 8.75 2.28 -12.32
C CYS A 263 9.80 1.14 -12.46
N GLN A 264 9.38 -0.11 -12.66
CA GLN A 264 10.24 -1.30 -12.73
C GLN A 264 11.38 -1.17 -13.74
N SER A 265 11.13 -0.62 -14.93
CA SER A 265 12.10 -0.56 -16.04
C SER A 265 13.39 0.18 -15.65
N LEU A 266 13.26 1.26 -14.88
CA LEU A 266 14.38 2.05 -14.38
C LEU A 266 15.09 1.39 -13.19
N PHE A 267 14.45 0.42 -12.52
CA PHE A 267 15.07 -0.36 -11.46
C PHE A 267 15.94 -1.49 -12.01
N ILE A 268 15.52 -2.14 -13.10
CA ILE A 268 16.27 -3.24 -13.75
C ILE A 268 17.69 -2.79 -14.12
N GLU A 269 17.86 -1.57 -14.60
CA GLU A 269 19.16 -0.98 -14.93
C GLU A 269 20.12 -0.99 -13.72
N LYS A 270 19.59 -0.79 -12.51
CA LYS A 270 20.36 -0.76 -11.26
C LYS A 270 20.42 -2.11 -10.54
N ALA A 271 19.43 -2.98 -10.73
CA ALA A 271 19.44 -4.35 -10.23
C ALA A 271 20.65 -5.14 -10.79
N ASN A 272 21.07 -4.81 -12.02
CA ASN A 272 22.30 -5.33 -12.62
C ASN A 272 23.56 -5.05 -11.78
N TYR A 273 23.56 -4.01 -10.95
CA TYR A 273 24.70 -3.64 -10.09
C TYR A 273 24.84 -4.54 -8.85
N VAL A 274 23.73 -5.13 -8.39
CA VAL A 274 23.68 -6.03 -7.22
C VAL A 274 23.54 -7.50 -7.63
N ARG A 275 23.60 -7.79 -8.93
CA ARG A 275 23.47 -9.13 -9.49
C ARG A 275 24.49 -10.10 -8.90
N ASN A 276 25.72 -9.63 -8.64
CA ASN A 276 26.79 -10.46 -8.10
C ASN A 276 26.59 -10.84 -6.62
N ASP A 277 25.67 -10.17 -5.92
CA ASP A 277 25.35 -10.42 -4.51
C ASP A 277 24.12 -11.34 -4.35
N LEU A 278 23.49 -11.78 -5.45
CA LEU A 278 22.34 -12.69 -5.44
C LEU A 278 22.79 -14.14 -5.59
N SER A 279 22.21 -15.03 -4.79
CA SER A 279 22.31 -16.47 -5.05
C SER A 279 21.43 -16.86 -6.24
N GLU A 280 21.79 -17.94 -6.93
CA GLU A 280 21.06 -18.46 -8.09
C GLU A 280 19.59 -18.77 -7.77
N ALA A 281 19.31 -19.32 -6.58
CA ALA A 281 17.95 -19.58 -6.11
C ALA A 281 17.12 -18.29 -5.93
N HIS A 282 17.72 -17.19 -5.45
CA HIS A 282 17.02 -15.91 -5.35
C HIS A 282 16.79 -15.27 -6.72
N PHE A 283 17.69 -15.48 -7.68
CA PHE A 283 17.53 -14.97 -9.04
C PHE A 283 16.37 -15.65 -9.78
N ILE A 284 16.19 -16.96 -9.61
CA ILE A 284 15.08 -17.72 -10.22
C ILE A 284 13.69 -17.25 -9.71
N CYS A 285 13.63 -16.72 -8.48
CA CYS A 285 12.40 -16.28 -7.84
C CYS A 285 12.04 -14.80 -8.10
N LEU A 286 12.92 -14.01 -8.73
CA LEU A 286 12.69 -12.60 -9.08
C LEU A 286 11.99 -12.46 -10.43
#